data_AF-A0A7C1SPD1-F1
#
_entry.id   AF-A0A7C1SPD1-F1
#
_cell.length_a   1.000
_cell.length_b   1.000
_cell.length_c   1.000
_cell.angle_alpha   90.00
_cell.angle_beta   90.00
_cell.angle_gamma   90.00
#
_symmetry.space_group_name_H-M   'P 1'
#
loop_
_entity.id
_entity.type
_entity.pdbx_description
1 polymer ?
#
loop_
_entity_poly.entity_id
_entity_poly.type
_entity_poly.pdbx_seq_one_letter_code
_entity_poly.pdbx_strand_id
1 'polypeptide(L)' 'MELYSSQARSSGVRAHIKAYGKVQGVGFRFFVNRRASASGVKGWIRNADGFVEAVMEGD' A
#
# COMPACT_ATOMS: atom_id res chain seq x y z
N MET A 1 -37.22 17.24 -1.75
CA MET A 1 -36.01 18.09 -1.84
C MET A 1 -34.84 17.14 -1.67
N GLU A 2 -34.34 16.67 -2.81
CA GLU A 2 -33.66 15.38 -2.99
C GLU A 2 -32.30 15.27 -2.31
N LEU A 3 -32.11 14.13 -1.65
CA LEU A 3 -30.83 13.57 -1.23
C LEU A 3 -30.19 12.88 -2.43
N TYR A 4 -29.33 13.56 -3.18
CA TYR A 4 -28.35 12.89 -4.06
C TYR A 4 -26.97 12.98 -3.42
N SER A 5 -26.66 12.04 -2.54
CA SER A 5 -25.27 11.75 -2.20
C SER A 5 -24.71 10.91 -3.34
N SER A 6 -23.99 11.55 -4.26
CA SER A 6 -23.19 10.86 -5.26
C SER A 6 -22.05 10.13 -4.55
N GLN A 7 -22.27 8.88 -4.17
CA GLN A 7 -21.15 7.98 -3.94
C GLN A 7 -20.47 7.74 -5.28
N ALA A 8 -19.48 8.58 -5.60
CA ALA A 8 -18.45 8.21 -6.55
C ALA A 8 -17.90 6.87 -6.09
N ARG A 9 -18.10 5.82 -6.90
CA ARG A 9 -17.45 4.53 -6.67
C ARG A 9 -15.95 4.81 -6.73
N SER A 10 -15.27 4.81 -5.59
CA SER A 10 -13.82 4.75 -5.61
C SER A 10 -13.46 3.38 -6.18
N SER A 11 -13.04 3.36 -7.44
CA SER A 11 -12.51 2.15 -8.06
C SER A 11 -11.10 1.98 -7.52
N GLY A 12 -10.99 1.42 -6.32
CA GLY A 12 -9.71 1.21 -5.67
C GLY A 12 -8.73 0.53 -6.62
N VAL A 13 -7.51 1.07 -6.70
CA VAL A 13 -6.41 0.54 -7.51
C VAL A 13 -5.58 -0.43 -6.69
N ARG A 14 -5.01 -1.45 -7.37
CA ARG A 14 -4.10 -2.42 -6.78
C ARG A 14 -2.75 -2.38 -7.48
N ALA A 15 -1.67 -2.26 -6.71
CA ALA A 15 -0.30 -2.30 -7.21
C ALA A 15 0.48 -3.48 -6.61
N HIS A 16 1.24 -4.18 -7.46
CA HIS A 16 2.25 -5.17 -7.04
C HIS A 16 3.63 -4.58 -7.24
N ILE A 17 4.41 -4.50 -6.16
CA ILE A 17 5.65 -3.73 -6.09
C ILE A 17 6.81 -4.65 -5.70
N LYS A 18 7.95 -4.49 -6.38
CA LYS A 18 9.24 -5.09 -6.01
C LYS A 18 10.26 -3.99 -5.84
N ALA A 19 10.87 -3.90 -4.66
CA ALA A 19 11.87 -2.89 -4.31
C ALA A 19 13.24 -3.55 -4.10
N TYR A 20 14.24 -3.10 -4.86
CA TYR A 20 15.61 -3.65 -4.87
C TYR A 20 16.62 -2.69 -4.26
N GLY A 21 17.79 -3.20 -3.88
CA GLY A 21 18.88 -2.41 -3.28
C GLY A 21 18.95 -2.57 -1.76
N LYS A 22 19.31 -1.50 -1.03
CA LYS A 22 19.42 -1.53 0.44
C LYS A 22 18.03 -1.43 1.09
N VAL A 23 17.28 -2.53 1.05
CA VAL A 23 15.88 -2.60 1.53
C VAL A 23 15.68 -3.54 2.73
N GLN A 24 16.70 -4.32 3.09
CA GLN A 24 16.66 -5.28 4.21
C GLN A 24 17.52 -4.79 5.38
N GLY A 25 17.12 -5.12 6.61
CA GLY A 25 17.84 -4.70 7.82
C GLY A 25 17.80 -3.18 8.11
N VAL A 26 17.02 -2.41 7.35
CA VAL A 26 16.93 -0.92 7.46
C VAL A 26 15.57 -0.41 7.93
N GLY A 27 14.69 -1.30 8.41
CA GLY A 27 13.34 -0.91 8.83
C GLY A 27 12.38 -0.56 7.69
N PHE A 28 12.71 -0.87 6.43
CA PHE A 28 11.90 -0.52 5.24
C PHE A 28 10.44 -0.98 5.36
N ARG A 29 10.22 -2.23 5.79
CA ARG A 29 8.87 -2.79 6.03
C ARG A 29 8.06 -1.98 7.04
N PHE A 30 8.68 -1.57 8.14
CA PHE A 30 8.02 -0.80 9.19
C PHE A 30 7.66 0.59 8.70
N PHE A 31 8.57 1.25 7.98
CA PHE A 31 8.33 2.54 7.34
C PHE A 31 7.11 2.49 6.40
N VAL A 32 7.07 1.50 5.50
CA VAL A 32 5.97 1.33 4.55
C VAL A 32 4.65 1.05 5.27
N ASN A 33 4.65 0.14 6.25
CA ASN A 33 3.45 -0.18 7.02
C ASN A 33 2.85 1.06 7.70
N ARG A 34 3.69 1.85 8.40
CA ARG A 34 3.25 3.09 9.06
C ARG A 34 2.65 4.09 8.06
N ARG A 35 3.26 4.24 6.88
CA ARG A 35 2.76 5.14 5.83
C ARG A 35 1.46 4.65 5.20
N ALA A 36 1.35 3.35 4.95
CA ALA A 36 0.15 2.73 4.41
C ALA A 36 -1.04 2.92 5.37
N SER A 37 -0.86 2.61 6.66
CA SER A 37 -1.89 2.83 7.69
C SER A 37 -2.30 4.29 7.82
N ALA A 38 -1.35 5.23 7.77
CA ALA A 38 -1.65 6.66 7.84
C ALA A 38 -2.43 7.18 6.61
N SER A 39 -2.34 6.48 5.47
CA SER A 39 -2.96 6.87 4.20
C SER A 39 -4.20 6.04 3.86
N GLY A 40 -4.65 5.15 4.75
CA GLY A 40 -5.76 4.24 4.48
C GLY A 40 -5.48 3.14 3.44
N VAL A 41 -4.23 2.98 3.01
CA VAL A 41 -3.82 1.98 2.03
C VAL A 41 -3.72 0.61 2.72
N LYS A 42 -4.32 -0.40 2.10
CA LYS A 42 -4.34 -1.79 2.58
C LYS A 42 -3.38 -2.65 1.79
N GLY A 43 -3.11 -3.86 2.29
CA GLY A 43 -2.31 -4.87 1.59
C GLY A 43 -1.25 -5.51 2.48
N TRP A 44 -0.16 -5.97 1.86
CA TRP A 44 0.91 -6.68 2.56
C TRP A 44 2.29 -6.28 2.05
N ILE A 45 3.30 -6.48 2.90
CA ILE A 45 4.70 -6.28 2.58
C ILE A 45 5.56 -7.35 3.26
N ARG A 46 6.53 -7.90 2.54
CA ARG A 46 7.47 -8.91 3.06
C ARG A 46 8.89 -8.69 2.54
N ASN A 47 9.86 -9.16 3.31
CA ASN A 47 11.21 -9.35 2.79
C ASN A 47 11.19 -10.63 1.94
N ALA A 48 11.71 -10.56 0.72
CA ALA A 48 11.98 -11.69 -0.14
C ALA A 48 13.50 -11.89 -0.23
N ASP A 49 13.98 -12.82 -1.07
CA ASP A 49 15.42 -13.03 -1.21
C ASP A 49 16.07 -11.89 -2.00
N GLY A 50 16.88 -11.05 -1.34
CA GLY A 50 17.55 -9.90 -1.94
C GLY A 50 16.69 -8.66 -2.27
N PHE A 51 15.36 -8.70 -2.05
CA PHE A 51 14.46 -7.57 -2.32
C PHE A 51 13.29 -7.51 -1.32
N VAL A 52 12.42 -6.51 -1.46
CA VAL A 52 11.15 -6.41 -0.73
C VAL A 52 9.99 -6.47 -1.72
N GLU A 53 8.97 -7.26 -1.40
CA GLU A 53 7.77 -7.40 -2.19
C GLU A 53 6.56 -6.85 -1.44
N ALA A 54 5.68 -6.14 -2.14
CA ALA A 54 4.45 -5.61 -1.55
C ALA A 54 3.27 -5.66 -2.52
N VAL A 55 2.08 -5.82 -1.95
CA VAL A 55 0.82 -5.52 -2.64
C VAL A 55 0.14 -4.41 -1.86
N MET A 56 -0.35 -3.40 -2.57
CA MET A 56 -1.04 -2.25 -1.98
C MET A 56 -2.35 -1.99 -2.72
N GLU A 57 -3.39 -1.66 -1.95
CA GLU A 57 -4.73 -1.34 -2.43
C GLU A 57 -5.21 -0.03 -1.79
N GLY A 58 -5.71 0.90 -2.59
CA GLY A 58 -6.18 2.22 -2.15
C GLY A 58 -6.93 2.94 -3.26
N ASP A 59 -7.48 4.11 -2.95
CA ASP A 59 -8.26 4.93 -3.90
C ASP A 59 -7.41 5.91 -4.71
#